data_AF-A0A0R3W373-F1
#
_entry.id   AF-A0A0R3W373-F1
#
_cell.length_a   1.000
_cell.length_b   1.000
_cell.length_c   1.000
_cell.angle_alpha   90.00
_cell.angle_beta   90.00
_cell.angle_gamma   90.00
#
_symmetry.space_group_name_H-M   'P 1'
#
loop_
_entity.id
_entity.type
_entity.pdbx_description
1 polymer ?
#
loop_
_entity_poly.entity_id
_entity_poly.type
_entity_poly.pdbx_seq_one_letter_code
_entity_poly.pdbx_strand_id
1 'polypeptide(L)'
;MSEPEKVEEAPKTEVMEATTSAADAKPTPPEGVAKPEESAEVKAEKPHVAEAKKSHVAKAKKPHVAKAKKPHVAKAKKSDAAKGDELDVAEAAVPATTETEGSAKTGPEEPGAKKKGKKSPPKEKKVPKMPEKLKYKLILRVGRRKAEAKRKVAERLKYLRMKKICIEHARKHLVEYKRAAKREISLMRSAQKAGNFYVPAEPKLAFVVRIRGVNGIHPKPRKTLQLMRLLQINNGVFVRLTKATLNMLRLIDPYIAWGYPSLRTVRRLIYKRGFCKVRGQRLPLSNERIQRRLGRFGIVCVEDLVHEIYTVGPNFKPASSFLWRFKLNNPTGGFRKKGRHFVEGGDFGNRENYINKLLKTMI
;
A
#
# COMPACT_ATOMS: atom_id res chain seq x y z
N MET A 1 -9.81 15.50 90.90
CA MET A 1 -9.96 16.98 91.00
C MET A 1 -10.13 17.54 89.60
N SER A 2 -10.71 18.74 89.47
CA SER A 2 -10.64 19.64 88.29
C SER A 2 -10.98 19.08 86.90
N GLU A 3 -12.24 19.30 86.51
CA GLU A 3 -12.74 19.62 85.16
C GLU A 3 -12.25 21.02 84.66
N PRO A 4 -12.59 21.53 83.44
CA PRO A 4 -13.02 20.90 82.16
C PRO A 4 -12.50 21.61 80.86
N GLU A 5 -13.10 21.25 79.69
CA GLU A 5 -13.34 22.06 78.45
C GLU A 5 -12.16 22.62 77.59
N LYS A 6 -12.19 22.84 76.25
CA LYS A 6 -13.05 22.63 75.05
C LYS A 6 -12.40 23.50 73.90
N VAL A 7 -12.93 23.46 72.65
CA VAL A 7 -12.71 24.40 71.51
C VAL A 7 -11.32 24.24 70.80
N GLU A 8 -11.12 24.01 69.48
CA GLU A 8 -11.84 24.15 68.19
C GLU A 8 -11.35 25.34 67.32
N GLU A 9 -10.82 25.07 66.11
CA GLU A 9 -11.05 25.93 64.92
C GLU A 9 -10.72 25.23 63.59
N ALA A 10 -11.31 25.70 62.47
CA ALA A 10 -11.01 25.28 61.10
C ALA A 10 -11.38 26.37 60.06
N PRO A 11 -10.62 26.55 58.95
CA PRO A 11 -10.95 27.55 57.93
C PRO A 11 -11.50 26.97 56.60
N LYS A 12 -12.83 27.05 56.47
CA LYS A 12 -13.64 27.51 55.32
C LYS A 12 -13.07 27.43 53.88
N THR A 13 -13.90 26.92 52.97
CA THR A 13 -13.83 27.18 51.51
C THR A 13 -15.22 27.49 50.94
N GLU A 14 -15.43 28.71 50.44
CA GLU A 14 -16.67 29.11 49.76
C GLU A 14 -16.43 30.38 48.92
N VAL A 15 -16.97 30.44 47.69
CA VAL A 15 -17.82 31.53 47.13
C VAL A 15 -18.34 31.06 45.75
N MET A 16 -19.66 31.01 45.61
CA MET A 16 -20.42 31.25 44.37
C MET A 16 -21.27 32.53 44.64
N GLU A 17 -21.89 33.26 43.72
CA GLU A 17 -22.43 32.92 42.40
C GLU A 17 -22.48 34.15 41.45
N ALA A 18 -23.61 34.52 40.83
CA ALA A 18 -23.68 35.45 39.67
C ALA A 18 -24.71 36.60 39.77
N THR A 19 -24.60 37.62 38.88
CA THR A 19 -25.62 38.63 38.48
C THR A 19 -25.03 39.50 37.33
N THR A 20 -25.50 39.51 36.07
CA THR A 20 -26.69 40.16 35.42
C THR A 20 -26.59 41.66 35.08
N SER A 21 -26.29 41.97 33.80
CA SER A 21 -26.63 43.20 33.01
C SER A 21 -26.11 43.01 31.56
N ALA A 22 -26.57 43.56 30.42
CA ALA A 22 -27.77 44.26 29.92
C ALA A 22 -27.48 45.61 29.18
N ALA A 23 -28.19 45.87 28.07
CA ALA A 23 -28.16 47.09 27.20
C ALA A 23 -26.81 47.42 26.49
N ASP A 24 -26.74 48.01 25.28
CA ASP A 24 -27.73 48.16 24.18
C ASP A 24 -27.05 48.47 22.80
N ALA A 25 -27.87 48.67 21.76
CA ALA A 25 -27.60 49.34 20.47
C ALA A 25 -26.75 48.64 19.37
N LYS A 26 -26.91 49.12 18.13
CA LYS A 26 -26.48 48.50 16.84
C LYS A 26 -26.12 49.60 15.78
N PRO A 27 -25.98 49.40 14.43
CA PRO A 27 -24.84 49.98 13.69
C PRO A 27 -25.17 50.86 12.45
N THR A 28 -24.19 51.62 11.92
CA THR A 28 -24.21 52.19 10.55
C THR A 28 -22.79 52.55 9.99
N PRO A 29 -22.56 52.51 8.65
CA PRO A 29 -21.37 53.04 7.91
C PRO A 29 -21.77 54.32 7.09
N PRO A 30 -21.13 54.78 5.96
CA PRO A 30 -19.91 54.39 5.19
C PRO A 30 -19.00 55.58 4.71
N GLU A 31 -18.24 55.40 3.60
CA GLU A 31 -17.51 56.40 2.75
C GLU A 31 -16.17 57.00 3.26
N GLY A 32 -15.17 57.38 2.43
CA GLY A 32 -14.98 57.25 0.96
C GLY A 32 -13.65 57.89 0.43
N VAL A 33 -13.29 57.64 -0.85
CA VAL A 33 -12.17 58.27 -1.67
C VAL A 33 -10.72 57.94 -1.17
N ALA A 34 -9.62 57.80 -1.95
CA ALA A 34 -9.27 58.16 -3.34
C ALA A 34 -8.30 57.16 -4.06
N LYS A 35 -8.10 57.35 -5.38
CA LYS A 35 -6.98 56.89 -6.25
C LYS A 35 -6.23 58.13 -6.80
N PRO A 36 -4.97 58.01 -7.30
CA PRO A 36 -4.66 57.78 -8.74
C PRO A 36 -3.81 56.48 -8.95
N GLU A 37 -3.83 55.75 -10.08
CA GLU A 37 -3.34 56.00 -11.47
C GLU A 37 -1.79 55.95 -11.58
N GLU A 38 -1.16 54.97 -12.26
CA GLU A 38 -1.08 54.66 -13.72
C GLU A 38 -0.05 55.59 -14.42
N SER A 39 0.97 55.13 -15.17
CA SER A 39 0.98 54.21 -16.31
C SER A 39 2.42 53.77 -16.69
N ALA A 40 2.58 52.77 -17.60
CA ALA A 40 3.59 52.69 -18.67
C ALA A 40 3.81 51.25 -19.19
N GLU A 41 3.20 50.88 -20.33
CA GLU A 41 3.67 49.76 -21.15
C GLU A 41 4.76 50.25 -22.14
N VAL A 42 5.75 49.41 -22.46
CA VAL A 42 6.55 49.55 -23.70
C VAL A 42 6.67 48.20 -24.39
N LYS A 43 6.50 48.19 -25.72
CA LYS A 43 6.45 46.98 -26.54
C LYS A 43 7.83 46.50 -27.00
N ALA A 44 7.92 45.18 -27.10
CA ALA A 44 8.73 44.35 -28.01
C ALA A 44 9.89 44.97 -28.82
N GLU A 45 11.04 44.28 -28.79
CA GLU A 45 11.88 44.13 -29.98
C GLU A 45 12.60 42.77 -30.03
N LYS A 46 13.11 42.39 -31.21
CA LYS A 46 13.92 41.19 -31.47
C LYS A 46 15.23 41.58 -32.20
N PRO A 47 16.41 41.17 -31.72
CA PRO A 47 17.53 40.81 -32.59
C PRO A 47 17.29 39.36 -33.04
N HIS A 48 16.81 39.08 -34.26
CA HIS A 48 17.45 39.25 -35.56
C HIS A 48 18.72 38.39 -35.75
N VAL A 49 18.77 37.69 -36.89
CA VAL A 49 19.86 36.79 -37.29
C VAL A 49 21.12 37.61 -37.61
N ALA A 50 22.27 37.11 -37.16
CA ALA A 50 23.60 37.54 -37.61
C ALA A 50 24.25 36.43 -38.44
N GLU A 51 24.22 36.58 -39.77
CA GLU A 51 24.77 35.58 -40.71
C GLU A 51 26.28 35.80 -40.92
N ALA A 52 27.10 34.98 -40.26
CA ALA A 52 28.55 35.00 -40.43
C ALA A 52 28.98 34.28 -41.71
N LYS A 53 29.67 35.00 -42.60
CA LYS A 53 29.98 34.62 -43.99
C LYS A 53 30.78 33.31 -44.12
N LYS A 54 30.52 32.59 -45.21
CA LYS A 54 31.30 31.43 -45.67
C LYS A 54 32.76 31.79 -45.93
N SER A 55 33.68 30.85 -45.68
CA SER A 55 35.04 30.83 -46.22
C SER A 55 35.41 29.41 -46.71
N HIS A 56 36.46 29.30 -47.53
CA HIS A 56 36.76 28.11 -48.34
C HIS A 56 37.23 26.91 -47.49
N VAL A 57 36.68 25.71 -47.69
CA VAL A 57 37.08 24.72 -48.72
C VAL A 57 38.59 24.40 -48.68
N ALA A 58 38.93 23.31 -48.00
CA ALA A 58 40.17 22.54 -48.16
C ALA A 58 39.83 21.05 -48.29
N LYS A 59 40.54 20.29 -49.15
CA LYS A 59 40.03 19.02 -49.73
C LYS A 59 41.09 17.90 -49.75
N ALA A 60 41.18 17.12 -48.67
CA ALA A 60 41.98 15.89 -48.57
C ALA A 60 41.51 15.05 -47.36
N LYS A 61 41.64 13.72 -47.28
CA LYS A 61 41.84 12.64 -48.29
C LYS A 61 41.28 11.35 -47.64
N LYS A 62 40.62 10.45 -48.39
CA LYS A 62 40.23 9.12 -47.84
C LYS A 62 41.38 8.11 -47.99
N PRO A 63 41.73 7.31 -46.96
CA PRO A 63 42.36 6.00 -47.15
C PRO A 63 41.30 4.90 -47.39
N HIS A 64 41.74 3.74 -47.86
CA HIS A 64 40.88 2.69 -48.43
C HIS A 64 40.48 1.55 -47.47
N VAL A 65 39.49 0.77 -47.92
CA VAL A 65 39.04 -0.48 -47.28
C VAL A 65 40.11 -1.56 -47.39
N ALA A 66 40.36 -2.29 -46.30
CA ALA A 66 41.02 -3.60 -46.30
C ALA A 66 40.02 -4.71 -45.93
N LYS A 67 40.18 -5.90 -46.53
CA LYS A 67 39.36 -7.11 -46.32
C LYS A 67 40.20 -8.24 -45.70
N ALA A 68 39.53 -9.37 -45.40
CA ALA A 68 40.04 -10.61 -44.77
C ALA A 68 40.19 -10.54 -43.23
N LYS A 69 40.03 -11.63 -42.47
CA LYS A 69 39.77 -13.05 -42.83
C LYS A 69 38.81 -13.70 -41.80
N LYS A 70 38.06 -14.73 -42.19
CA LYS A 70 37.29 -15.61 -41.27
C LYS A 70 38.17 -16.75 -40.74
N PRO A 71 37.82 -17.35 -39.58
CA PRO A 71 37.95 -18.79 -39.35
C PRO A 71 36.57 -19.50 -39.29
N HIS A 72 36.59 -20.83 -39.45
CA HIS A 72 35.41 -21.71 -39.35
C HIS A 72 35.06 -22.00 -37.86
N VAL A 73 33.78 -21.97 -37.46
CA VAL A 73 32.82 -23.12 -37.46
C VAL A 73 33.34 -24.36 -36.73
N ALA A 74 32.79 -24.61 -35.53
CA ALA A 74 32.70 -25.92 -34.90
C ALA A 74 31.24 -26.16 -34.48
N LYS A 75 30.69 -27.35 -34.75
CA LYS A 75 29.29 -27.72 -34.43
C LYS A 75 29.21 -28.43 -33.08
N ALA A 76 28.25 -28.07 -32.23
CA ALA A 76 27.80 -28.91 -31.11
C ALA A 76 26.27 -28.82 -30.88
N LYS A 77 25.56 -29.78 -31.50
CA LYS A 77 24.28 -30.41 -31.11
C LYS A 77 23.09 -29.55 -30.62
N LYS A 78 22.04 -29.54 -31.45
CA LYS A 78 20.61 -29.54 -31.01
C LYS A 78 20.31 -30.76 -30.14
N SER A 79 19.26 -30.65 -29.32
CA SER A 79 18.40 -31.76 -28.91
C SER A 79 16.94 -31.29 -28.84
N ASP A 80 16.09 -31.78 -29.73
CA ASP A 80 14.66 -31.44 -29.79
C ASP A 80 13.78 -32.46 -29.06
N ALA A 81 12.89 -31.98 -28.19
CA ALA A 81 11.64 -32.63 -27.70
C ALA A 81 10.83 -31.51 -26.99
N ALA A 82 9.57 -31.21 -27.31
CA ALA A 82 8.36 -32.04 -27.16
C ALA A 82 8.11 -32.40 -25.67
N LYS A 83 6.89 -32.27 -25.10
CA LYS A 83 5.54 -32.15 -25.67
C LYS A 83 4.56 -31.62 -24.58
N GLY A 84 3.45 -30.98 -24.96
CA GLY A 84 2.37 -30.59 -24.02
C GLY A 84 2.63 -29.35 -23.14
N ASP A 85 1.63 -28.70 -22.55
CA ASP A 85 0.17 -28.94 -22.62
C ASP A 85 -0.59 -27.63 -22.85
N GLU A 86 -1.57 -27.66 -23.77
CA GLU A 86 -2.71 -26.74 -23.75
C GLU A 86 -3.79 -27.35 -22.84
N LEU A 87 -4.35 -26.54 -21.93
CA LEU A 87 -5.53 -26.91 -21.13
C LEU A 87 -6.52 -25.73 -21.13
N ASP A 88 -7.11 -25.50 -22.29
CA ASP A 88 -8.51 -25.06 -22.37
C ASP A 88 -9.46 -26.25 -22.08
N VAL A 89 -10.77 -26.01 -22.16
CA VAL A 89 -11.85 -26.91 -21.74
C VAL A 89 -11.94 -27.08 -20.21
N ALA A 90 -13.07 -26.94 -19.52
CA ALA A 90 -14.33 -26.20 -19.63
C ALA A 90 -15.17 -26.64 -18.40
N GLU A 91 -16.30 -25.97 -18.17
CA GLU A 91 -17.55 -26.53 -17.66
C GLU A 91 -17.51 -27.76 -16.72
N ALA A 92 -17.51 -27.52 -15.41
CA ALA A 92 -17.75 -28.55 -14.39
C ALA A 92 -19.25 -28.94 -14.33
N ALA A 93 -19.71 -29.71 -15.33
CA ALA A 93 -20.99 -30.42 -15.27
C ALA A 93 -20.93 -31.56 -14.23
N VAL A 94 -22.09 -31.92 -13.68
CA VAL A 94 -22.20 -32.99 -12.66
C VAL A 94 -22.64 -34.29 -13.34
N PRO A 95 -21.84 -35.37 -13.34
CA PRO A 95 -22.29 -36.66 -13.80
C PRO A 95 -23.23 -37.28 -12.75
N ALA A 96 -24.38 -37.77 -13.22
CA ALA A 96 -25.13 -38.82 -12.56
C ALA A 96 -24.88 -40.11 -13.34
N THR A 97 -24.52 -41.19 -12.66
CA THR A 97 -24.34 -42.51 -13.26
C THR A 97 -25.29 -43.50 -12.60
N THR A 98 -26.29 -43.93 -13.36
CA THR A 98 -27.01 -45.18 -13.13
C THR A 98 -26.11 -46.34 -13.53
N GLU A 99 -26.05 -47.39 -12.71
CA GLU A 99 -25.48 -48.68 -13.09
C GLU A 99 -26.62 -49.69 -13.29
N THR A 100 -26.55 -50.44 -14.39
CA THR A 100 -27.49 -51.52 -14.73
C THR A 100 -26.77 -52.62 -15.49
N GLU A 101 -27.35 -53.84 -15.39
CA GLU A 101 -27.09 -55.05 -16.18
C GLU A 101 -25.96 -56.01 -15.74
N GLY A 102 -26.26 -57.31 -15.90
CA GLY A 102 -25.44 -58.47 -15.55
C GLY A 102 -26.29 -59.75 -15.62
N SER A 103 -25.99 -60.66 -16.56
CA SER A 103 -26.82 -61.83 -16.93
C SER A 103 -25.97 -62.90 -17.66
N ALA A 104 -26.40 -64.12 -18.00
CA ALA A 104 -27.70 -64.80 -17.92
C ALA A 104 -27.52 -66.33 -17.74
N LYS A 105 -28.58 -67.09 -17.45
CA LYS A 105 -28.69 -68.57 -17.61
C LYS A 105 -30.17 -69.05 -17.65
N THR A 106 -30.44 -70.23 -18.21
CA THR A 106 -31.78 -70.79 -18.55
C THR A 106 -32.46 -71.54 -17.37
N GLY A 107 -33.68 -72.10 -17.40
CA GLY A 107 -34.60 -72.51 -18.49
C GLY A 107 -34.32 -73.95 -18.98
N PRO A 108 -35.31 -74.77 -19.46
CA PRO A 108 -36.70 -74.50 -19.89
C PRO A 108 -37.74 -74.63 -18.73
N GLU A 109 -39.09 -74.72 -18.84
CA GLU A 109 -40.02 -75.35 -19.81
C GLU A 109 -41.47 -74.77 -19.71
N GLU A 110 -42.41 -75.20 -20.59
CA GLU A 110 -43.82 -74.72 -20.68
C GLU A 110 -44.86 -75.69 -20.02
N PRO A 111 -46.19 -75.56 -20.22
CA PRO A 111 -47.07 -74.45 -19.81
C PRO A 111 -48.24 -74.91 -18.89
N GLY A 112 -48.89 -73.97 -18.17
CA GLY A 112 -50.06 -74.28 -17.33
C GLY A 112 -51.06 -73.12 -17.17
N ALA A 113 -52.33 -73.33 -17.51
CA ALA A 113 -53.35 -72.28 -17.62
C ALA A 113 -54.43 -72.28 -16.51
N LYS A 114 -55.09 -71.12 -16.31
CA LYS A 114 -56.26 -70.84 -15.43
C LYS A 114 -55.94 -70.82 -13.92
N LYS A 115 -56.08 -69.69 -13.21
CA LYS A 115 -57.38 -69.05 -12.87
C LYS A 115 -57.24 -67.58 -12.48
N LYS A 116 -58.34 -66.82 -12.60
CA LYS A 116 -58.45 -65.43 -12.11
C LYS A 116 -58.48 -65.40 -10.57
N GLY A 117 -57.69 -64.52 -9.95
CA GLY A 117 -57.77 -64.21 -8.52
C GLY A 117 -57.51 -62.72 -8.27
N LYS A 118 -58.44 -62.03 -7.58
CA LYS A 118 -58.28 -60.62 -7.22
C LYS A 118 -57.11 -60.47 -6.23
N LYS A 119 -56.02 -59.81 -6.64
CA LYS A 119 -55.05 -59.24 -5.69
C LYS A 119 -55.46 -57.80 -5.36
N SER A 120 -55.49 -57.48 -4.07
CA SER A 120 -55.81 -56.16 -3.52
C SER A 120 -54.69 -55.15 -3.81
N PRO A 121 -54.98 -53.83 -3.80
CA PRO A 121 -53.95 -52.81 -4.00
C PRO A 121 -52.89 -52.86 -2.89
N PRO A 122 -51.61 -52.57 -3.21
CA PRO A 122 -50.54 -52.57 -2.21
C PRO A 122 -50.81 -51.48 -1.17
N LYS A 123 -50.83 -51.84 0.12
CA LYS A 123 -51.04 -50.90 1.22
C LYS A 123 -49.90 -49.87 1.24
N GLU A 124 -50.21 -48.61 0.94
CA GLU A 124 -49.26 -47.51 1.11
C GLU A 124 -48.74 -47.47 2.55
N LYS A 125 -47.43 -47.63 2.72
CA LYS A 125 -46.78 -47.42 4.01
C LYS A 125 -46.87 -45.92 4.33
N LYS A 126 -47.79 -45.53 5.21
CA LYS A 126 -47.98 -44.13 5.68
C LYS A 126 -46.73 -43.62 6.40
N VAL A 127 -45.74 -43.15 5.64
CA VAL A 127 -44.54 -42.48 6.16
C VAL A 127 -45.00 -41.25 6.97
N PRO A 128 -44.53 -41.03 8.20
CA PRO A 128 -44.99 -39.91 9.02
C PRO A 128 -44.75 -38.57 8.32
N LYS A 129 -45.83 -37.83 8.03
CA LYS A 129 -45.77 -36.52 7.35
C LYS A 129 -44.89 -35.57 8.17
N MET A 130 -43.72 -35.21 7.65
CA MET A 130 -42.75 -34.39 8.37
C MET A 130 -43.38 -33.07 8.85
N PRO A 131 -43.19 -32.67 10.14
CA PRO A 131 -43.75 -31.44 10.70
C PRO A 131 -43.50 -30.18 9.86
N GLU A 132 -44.51 -29.32 9.77
CA GLU A 132 -44.50 -28.16 8.89
C GLU A 132 -43.44 -27.12 9.28
N LYS A 133 -43.21 -26.96 10.60
CA LYS A 133 -42.10 -26.17 11.16
C LYS A 133 -40.72 -26.66 10.69
N LEU A 134 -40.57 -27.95 10.31
CA LEU A 134 -39.36 -28.48 9.70
C LEU A 134 -39.33 -28.25 8.18
N LYS A 135 -40.46 -28.41 7.47
CA LYS A 135 -40.57 -28.09 6.03
C LYS A 135 -40.13 -26.64 5.75
N TYR A 136 -40.66 -25.69 6.52
CA TYR A 136 -40.30 -24.28 6.42
C TYR A 136 -38.81 -24.02 6.70
N LYS A 137 -38.25 -24.64 7.75
CA LYS A 137 -36.79 -24.59 8.03
C LYS A 137 -35.94 -25.16 6.89
N LEU A 138 -36.38 -26.23 6.22
CA LEU A 138 -35.66 -26.78 5.06
C LEU A 138 -35.71 -25.84 3.86
N ILE A 139 -36.87 -25.24 3.54
CA ILE A 139 -37.01 -24.25 2.45
C ILE A 139 -36.06 -23.07 2.68
N LEU A 140 -36.04 -22.50 3.88
CA LEU A 140 -35.10 -21.43 4.26
C LEU A 140 -33.63 -21.88 4.17
N ARG A 141 -33.31 -23.12 4.55
CA ARG A 141 -31.94 -23.68 4.46
C ARG A 141 -31.49 -23.89 3.01
N VAL A 142 -32.38 -24.35 2.13
CA VAL A 142 -32.13 -24.50 0.69
C VAL A 142 -31.98 -23.13 0.02
N GLY A 143 -32.87 -22.18 0.33
CA GLY A 143 -32.76 -20.79 -0.14
C GLY A 143 -31.43 -20.14 0.27
N ARG A 144 -31.04 -20.28 1.54
CA ARG A 144 -29.75 -19.80 2.05
C ARG A 144 -28.56 -20.45 1.32
N ARG A 145 -28.57 -21.78 1.12
CA ARG A 145 -27.54 -22.50 0.36
C ARG A 145 -27.43 -22.01 -1.09
N LYS A 146 -28.57 -21.85 -1.80
CA LYS A 146 -28.60 -21.32 -3.18
C LYS A 146 -28.07 -19.89 -3.26
N ALA A 147 -28.44 -19.02 -2.30
CA ALA A 147 -27.93 -17.65 -2.23
C ALA A 147 -26.43 -17.60 -1.91
N GLU A 148 -25.95 -18.44 -0.99
CA GLU A 148 -24.52 -18.54 -0.62
C GLU A 148 -23.66 -19.04 -1.79
N ALA A 149 -24.14 -20.03 -2.55
CA ALA A 149 -23.46 -20.49 -3.77
C ALA A 149 -23.36 -19.38 -4.82
N LYS A 150 -24.47 -18.67 -5.12
CA LYS A 150 -24.47 -17.50 -6.03
C LYS A 150 -23.50 -16.41 -5.57
N ARG A 151 -23.44 -16.14 -4.26
CA ARG A 151 -22.48 -15.18 -3.67
C ARG A 151 -21.03 -15.62 -3.84
N LYS A 152 -20.70 -16.88 -3.54
CA LYS A 152 -19.35 -17.44 -3.71
C LYS A 152 -18.86 -17.33 -5.16
N VAL A 153 -19.72 -17.61 -6.15
CA VAL A 153 -19.41 -17.41 -7.57
C VAL A 153 -19.16 -15.92 -7.89
N ALA A 154 -20.06 -15.03 -7.46
CA ALA A 154 -19.91 -13.58 -7.70
C ALA A 154 -18.66 -12.98 -7.02
N GLU A 155 -18.32 -13.44 -5.81
CA GLU A 155 -17.13 -13.05 -5.05
C GLU A 155 -15.85 -13.59 -5.74
N ARG A 156 -15.86 -14.82 -6.25
CA ARG A 156 -14.76 -15.39 -7.06
C ARG A 156 -14.55 -14.63 -8.37
N LEU A 157 -15.61 -14.30 -9.10
CA LEU A 157 -15.53 -13.50 -10.34
C LEU A 157 -14.98 -12.09 -10.07
N LYS A 158 -15.41 -11.44 -8.99
CA LYS A 158 -14.84 -10.15 -8.53
C LYS A 158 -13.34 -10.30 -8.22
N TYR A 159 -12.95 -11.31 -7.44
CA TYR A 159 -11.55 -11.58 -7.13
C TYR A 159 -10.69 -11.77 -8.39
N LEU A 160 -11.17 -12.55 -9.38
CA LEU A 160 -10.45 -12.77 -10.64
C LEU A 160 -10.27 -11.48 -11.46
N ARG A 161 -11.31 -10.65 -11.57
CA ARG A 161 -11.23 -9.32 -12.20
C ARG A 161 -10.21 -8.42 -11.48
N MET A 162 -10.28 -8.33 -10.15
CA MET A 162 -9.30 -7.55 -9.38
C MET A 162 -7.88 -8.09 -9.53
N LYS A 163 -7.69 -9.42 -9.55
CA LYS A 163 -6.36 -10.04 -9.73
C LYS A 163 -5.71 -9.65 -11.06
N LYS A 164 -6.46 -9.57 -12.16
CA LYS A 164 -5.95 -9.08 -13.46
C LYS A 164 -5.44 -7.63 -13.35
N ILE A 165 -6.27 -6.72 -12.83
CA ILE A 165 -5.93 -5.30 -12.61
C ILE A 165 -4.66 -5.15 -11.75
N CYS A 166 -4.58 -5.86 -10.62
CA CYS A 166 -3.40 -5.85 -9.73
C CYS A 166 -2.11 -6.30 -10.44
N ILE A 167 -2.19 -7.29 -11.34
CA ILE A 167 -1.03 -7.79 -12.10
C ILE A 167 -0.59 -6.75 -13.16
N GLU A 168 -1.53 -6.12 -13.86
CA GLU A 168 -1.22 -5.06 -14.82
C GLU A 168 -0.61 -3.83 -14.16
N HIS A 169 -1.14 -3.41 -13.01
CA HIS A 169 -0.57 -2.32 -12.21
C HIS A 169 0.86 -2.65 -11.76
N ALA A 170 1.08 -3.83 -11.17
CA ALA A 170 2.41 -4.27 -10.76
C ALA A 170 3.41 -4.35 -11.94
N ARG A 171 2.95 -4.73 -13.15
CA ARG A 171 3.76 -4.69 -14.38
C ARG A 171 4.11 -3.26 -14.79
N LYS A 172 3.13 -2.33 -14.79
CA LYS A 172 3.33 -0.90 -15.11
C LYS A 172 4.36 -0.26 -14.17
N HIS A 173 4.15 -0.38 -12.85
CA HIS A 173 5.07 0.14 -11.82
C HIS A 173 6.49 -0.43 -11.97
N LEU A 174 6.62 -1.74 -12.24
CA LEU A 174 7.94 -2.38 -12.43
C LEU A 174 8.67 -1.89 -13.67
N VAL A 175 7.95 -1.60 -14.76
CA VAL A 175 8.54 -0.97 -15.97
C VAL A 175 8.95 0.47 -15.68
N GLU A 176 8.14 1.21 -14.93
CA GLU A 176 8.46 2.59 -14.53
C GLU A 176 9.74 2.66 -13.67
N TYR A 177 9.86 1.87 -12.61
CA TYR A 177 11.07 1.84 -11.77
C TYR A 177 12.32 1.47 -12.58
N LYS A 178 12.20 0.54 -13.55
CA LYS A 178 13.29 0.20 -14.47
C LYS A 178 13.65 1.35 -15.41
N ARG A 179 12.66 2.13 -15.86
CA ARG A 179 12.88 3.33 -16.70
C ARG A 179 13.53 4.47 -15.89
N ALA A 180 13.10 4.69 -14.65
CA ALA A 180 13.67 5.70 -13.76
C ALA A 180 15.15 5.44 -13.45
N ALA A 181 15.50 4.24 -12.98
CA ALA A 181 16.89 3.88 -12.69
C ALA A 181 17.79 3.92 -13.95
N LYS A 182 17.27 3.52 -15.11
CA LYS A 182 17.98 3.69 -16.40
C LYS A 182 18.18 5.15 -16.78
N ARG A 183 17.19 6.02 -16.53
CA ARG A 183 17.26 7.47 -16.82
C ARG A 183 18.35 8.14 -15.98
N GLU A 184 18.41 7.86 -14.68
CA GLU A 184 19.45 8.40 -13.77
C GLU A 184 20.86 8.03 -14.27
N ILE A 185 21.11 6.74 -14.55
CA ILE A 185 22.38 6.26 -15.10
C ILE A 185 22.70 6.89 -16.47
N SER A 186 21.69 7.10 -17.31
CA SER A 186 21.85 7.74 -18.62
C SER A 186 22.20 9.22 -18.51
N LEU A 187 21.60 9.94 -17.55
CA LEU A 187 21.89 11.35 -17.30
C LEU A 187 23.32 11.53 -16.75
N MET A 188 23.74 10.70 -15.79
CA MET A 188 25.11 10.68 -15.28
C MET A 188 26.13 10.49 -16.42
N ARG A 189 25.91 9.49 -17.29
CA ARG A 189 26.79 9.22 -18.45
C ARG A 189 26.76 10.33 -19.50
N SER A 190 25.61 10.96 -19.72
CA SER A 190 25.48 12.06 -20.68
C SER A 190 26.19 13.32 -20.19
N ALA A 191 26.10 13.63 -18.89
CA ALA A 191 26.85 14.72 -18.28
C ALA A 191 28.35 14.47 -18.35
N GLN A 192 28.81 13.27 -17.93
CA GLN A 192 30.22 12.87 -18.00
C GLN A 192 30.78 12.94 -19.44
N LYS A 193 30.01 12.51 -20.45
CA LYS A 193 30.41 12.63 -21.86
C LYS A 193 30.54 14.09 -22.32
N ALA A 194 29.77 15.00 -21.73
CA ALA A 194 29.82 16.44 -22.01
C ALA A 194 30.82 17.21 -21.13
N GLY A 195 31.61 16.53 -20.28
CA GLY A 195 32.51 17.16 -19.30
C GLY A 195 31.82 17.78 -18.08
N ASN A 196 30.49 17.63 -17.95
CA ASN A 196 29.67 18.23 -16.90
C ASN A 196 29.38 17.25 -15.76
N PHE A 197 29.14 17.78 -14.55
CA PHE A 197 28.73 17.00 -13.39
C PHE A 197 27.21 16.87 -13.30
N TYR A 198 26.71 15.66 -13.05
CA TYR A 198 25.29 15.41 -12.78
C TYR A 198 25.01 15.41 -11.27
N VAL A 199 24.24 16.39 -10.79
CA VAL A 199 23.72 16.41 -9.43
C VAL A 199 22.40 15.62 -9.38
N PRO A 200 22.26 14.59 -8.53
CA PRO A 200 21.01 13.84 -8.40
C PRO A 200 19.92 14.67 -7.70
N ALA A 201 18.66 14.43 -8.04
CA ALA A 201 17.52 15.13 -7.44
C ALA A 201 17.34 14.79 -5.95
N GLU A 202 16.91 15.76 -5.15
CA GLU A 202 16.70 15.59 -3.71
C GLU A 202 15.65 14.48 -3.39
N PRO A 203 15.90 13.65 -2.36
CA PRO A 203 14.98 12.59 -1.96
C PRO A 203 13.70 13.15 -1.32
N LYS A 204 12.54 12.72 -1.82
CA LYS A 204 11.21 13.21 -1.39
C LYS A 204 10.61 12.45 -0.19
N LEU A 205 11.21 11.31 0.19
CA LEU A 205 10.70 10.37 1.19
C LEU A 205 11.75 10.07 2.26
N ALA A 206 11.36 10.19 3.52
CA ALA A 206 12.06 9.62 4.65
C ALA A 206 11.29 8.45 5.28
N PHE A 207 12.02 7.50 5.84
CA PHE A 207 11.50 6.59 6.86
C PHE A 207 12.14 6.91 8.20
N VAL A 208 11.30 7.09 9.22
CA VAL A 208 11.72 7.55 10.56
C VAL A 208 11.47 6.45 11.57
N VAL A 209 12.47 6.10 12.38
CA VAL A 209 12.40 5.08 13.43
C VAL A 209 12.79 5.70 14.78
N ARG A 210 11.99 5.46 15.82
CA ARG A 210 12.32 5.91 17.18
C ARG A 210 13.30 4.97 17.89
N ILE A 211 14.43 5.51 18.37
CA ILE A 211 15.51 4.73 19.02
C ILE A 211 15.53 4.91 20.55
N ARG A 212 15.18 6.09 21.05
CA ARG A 212 15.17 6.44 22.49
C ARG A 212 13.78 6.25 23.13
N GLY A 213 13.76 5.99 24.43
CA GLY A 213 12.56 5.80 25.26
C GLY A 213 11.74 7.08 25.45
N VAL A 214 10.77 7.08 26.38
CA VAL A 214 9.92 8.25 26.68
C VAL A 214 10.46 9.15 27.80
N ASN A 215 11.33 8.62 28.65
CA ASN A 215 11.91 9.32 29.81
C ASN A 215 12.99 10.31 29.35
N GLY A 216 13.15 11.43 30.07
CA GLY A 216 14.18 12.44 29.76
C GLY A 216 13.97 13.18 28.42
N ILE A 217 12.71 13.39 28.01
CA ILE A 217 12.37 14.12 26.78
C ILE A 217 11.58 15.38 27.11
N HIS A 218 12.17 16.54 26.78
CA HIS A 218 11.55 17.86 26.89
C HIS A 218 10.20 17.93 26.13
N PRO A 219 9.17 18.63 26.66
CA PRO A 219 7.82 18.66 26.08
C PRO A 219 7.75 18.99 24.57
N LYS A 220 8.59 19.92 24.07
CA LYS A 220 8.62 20.29 22.64
C LYS A 220 8.95 19.06 21.73
N PRO A 221 10.11 18.40 21.82
CA PRO A 221 10.37 17.12 21.13
C PRO A 221 9.33 16.01 21.42
N ARG A 222 8.84 15.90 22.66
CA ARG A 222 7.82 14.90 23.05
C ARG A 222 6.52 15.05 22.24
N LYS A 223 6.06 16.29 22.01
CA LYS A 223 4.89 16.58 21.18
C LYS A 223 5.16 16.29 19.70
N THR A 224 6.34 16.64 19.18
CA THR A 224 6.73 16.36 17.78
C THR A 224 6.74 14.85 17.48
N LEU A 225 7.26 14.02 18.40
CA LEU A 225 7.18 12.55 18.31
C LEU A 225 5.74 12.03 18.31
N GLN A 226 4.82 12.64 19.07
CA GLN A 226 3.39 12.30 19.05
C GLN A 226 2.74 12.64 17.70
N LEU A 227 3.01 13.82 17.14
CA LEU A 227 2.51 14.26 15.83
C LEU A 227 2.97 13.31 14.70
N MET A 228 4.24 12.89 14.71
CA MET A 228 4.76 11.87 13.78
C MET A 228 4.25 10.45 14.06
N ARG A 229 3.43 10.23 15.11
CA ARG A 229 2.86 8.94 15.55
C ARG A 229 3.88 7.97 16.18
N LEU A 230 5.08 8.43 16.51
CA LEU A 230 6.23 7.65 17.01
C LEU A 230 6.15 7.38 18.53
N LEU A 231 5.06 6.75 19.00
CA LEU A 231 4.77 6.64 20.44
C LEU A 231 5.65 5.67 21.24
N GLN A 232 6.23 4.64 20.61
CA GLN A 232 6.99 3.56 21.26
C GLN A 232 8.36 3.41 20.58
N ILE A 233 9.34 2.82 21.28
CA ILE A 233 10.65 2.47 20.71
C ILE A 233 10.44 1.48 19.54
N ASN A 234 11.28 1.57 18.50
CA ASN A 234 11.21 0.79 17.26
C ASN A 234 9.89 0.95 16.46
N ASN A 235 9.04 1.94 16.78
CA ASN A 235 8.00 2.36 15.85
C ASN A 235 8.64 3.06 14.65
N GLY A 236 8.23 2.67 13.44
CA GLY A 236 8.63 3.28 12.17
C GLY A 236 7.46 3.93 11.42
N VAL A 237 7.70 5.04 10.73
CA VAL A 237 6.70 5.81 9.95
C VAL A 237 7.31 6.39 8.66
N PHE A 238 6.56 6.36 7.55
CA PHE A 238 6.89 7.09 6.31
C PHE A 238 6.49 8.57 6.42
N VAL A 239 7.44 9.46 6.13
CA VAL A 239 7.28 10.92 6.16
C VAL A 239 7.70 11.51 4.82
N ARG A 240 6.80 12.24 4.15
CA ARG A 240 7.13 13.07 2.98
C ARG A 240 8.01 14.21 3.45
N LEU A 241 9.12 14.43 2.75
CA LEU A 241 10.06 15.50 3.06
C LEU A 241 9.57 16.83 2.49
N THR A 242 9.46 17.83 3.37
CA THR A 242 9.26 19.25 3.08
C THR A 242 10.13 20.08 4.03
N LYS A 243 10.35 21.36 3.74
CA LYS A 243 11.08 22.30 4.63
C LYS A 243 10.55 22.29 6.06
N ALA A 244 9.21 22.21 6.23
CA ALA A 244 8.57 22.10 7.53
C ALA A 244 8.86 20.77 8.24
N THR A 245 8.73 19.62 7.56
CA THR A 245 9.02 18.32 8.20
C THR A 245 10.50 18.14 8.51
N LEU A 246 11.40 18.70 7.70
CA LEU A 246 12.84 18.68 7.97
C LEU A 246 13.17 19.43 9.27
N ASN A 247 12.57 20.59 9.50
CA ASN A 247 12.72 21.32 10.76
C ASN A 247 12.10 20.54 11.95
N MET A 248 10.98 19.85 11.75
CA MET A 248 10.43 18.94 12.76
C MET A 248 11.33 17.73 13.05
N LEU A 249 12.03 17.18 12.05
CA LEU A 249 12.98 16.08 12.20
C LEU A 249 14.22 16.53 12.99
N ARG A 250 14.81 17.67 12.62
CA ARG A 250 15.94 18.29 13.33
C ARG A 250 15.67 18.47 14.83
N LEU A 251 14.47 18.92 15.20
CA LEU A 251 14.04 19.07 16.60
C LEU A 251 13.97 17.74 17.39
N ILE A 252 13.87 16.58 16.72
CA ILE A 252 13.79 15.27 17.37
C ILE A 252 14.97 14.34 17.05
N ASP A 253 15.96 14.79 16.28
CA ASP A 253 17.09 13.98 15.80
C ASP A 253 17.76 13.13 16.90
N PRO A 254 18.05 13.64 18.12
CA PRO A 254 18.61 12.85 19.22
C PRO A 254 17.78 11.63 19.68
N TYR A 255 16.52 11.51 19.24
CA TYR A 255 15.59 10.47 19.64
C TYR A 255 15.24 9.46 18.51
N ILE A 256 15.61 9.76 17.27
CA ILE A 256 15.27 9.00 16.06
C ILE A 256 16.50 8.61 15.23
N ALA A 257 16.37 7.60 14.39
CA ALA A 257 17.14 7.50 13.15
C ALA A 257 16.19 7.68 11.97
N TRP A 258 16.66 8.33 10.92
CA TRP A 258 15.94 8.42 9.66
C TRP A 258 16.89 8.40 8.46
N GLY A 259 16.30 8.37 7.27
CA GLY A 259 17.02 8.37 6.00
C GLY A 259 16.09 7.95 4.87
N TYR A 260 16.67 7.65 3.72
CA TYR A 260 15.95 7.48 2.46
C TYR A 260 15.74 5.98 2.16
N PRO A 261 14.49 5.46 2.23
CA PRO A 261 14.24 4.04 2.08
C PRO A 261 14.22 3.64 0.60
N SER A 262 15.02 2.65 0.21
CA SER A 262 14.95 2.04 -1.11
C SER A 262 13.59 1.38 -1.35
N LEU A 263 13.16 1.27 -2.62
CA LEU A 263 11.95 0.55 -3.01
C LEU A 263 11.88 -0.88 -2.42
N ARG A 264 13.03 -1.58 -2.36
CA ARG A 264 13.13 -2.93 -1.75
C ARG A 264 12.81 -2.89 -0.25
N THR A 265 13.23 -1.84 0.45
CA THR A 265 12.96 -1.63 1.87
C THR A 265 11.50 -1.24 2.11
N VAL A 266 10.95 -0.31 1.30
CA VAL A 266 9.52 0.07 1.34
C VAL A 266 8.63 -1.16 1.13
N ARG A 267 8.91 -1.98 0.10
CA ARG A 267 8.18 -3.22 -0.16
C ARG A 267 8.32 -4.21 1.01
N ARG A 268 9.52 -4.47 1.55
CA ARG A 268 9.70 -5.36 2.71
C ARG A 268 8.93 -4.87 3.96
N LEU A 269 8.96 -3.56 4.25
CA LEU A 269 8.19 -2.96 5.35
C LEU A 269 6.69 -3.23 5.19
N ILE A 270 6.12 -2.88 4.04
CA ILE A 270 4.67 -3.00 3.79
C ILE A 270 4.22 -4.46 3.77
N TYR A 271 4.96 -5.37 3.13
CA TYR A 271 4.59 -6.79 3.04
C TYR A 271 4.82 -7.61 4.33
N LYS A 272 5.83 -7.29 5.16
CA LYS A 272 6.12 -8.06 6.40
C LYS A 272 5.63 -7.39 7.69
N ARG A 273 5.54 -6.06 7.73
CA ARG A 273 5.23 -5.27 8.94
C ARG A 273 4.02 -4.35 8.76
N GLY A 274 3.37 -4.35 7.59
CA GLY A 274 2.25 -3.48 7.25
C GLY A 274 0.92 -3.91 7.88
N PHE A 275 0.27 -2.97 8.57
CA PHE A 275 -1.08 -3.08 9.10
C PHE A 275 -1.86 -1.84 8.71
N CYS A 276 -3.18 -1.95 8.53
CA CYS A 276 -4.06 -0.83 8.22
C CYS A 276 -4.85 -0.36 9.44
N LYS A 277 -5.13 0.95 9.51
CA LYS A 277 -6.04 1.57 10.47
C LYS A 277 -7.46 1.56 9.91
N VAL A 278 -8.36 0.80 10.51
CA VAL A 278 -9.77 0.70 10.11
C VAL A 278 -10.65 0.90 11.35
N ARG A 279 -11.53 1.92 11.34
CA ARG A 279 -12.39 2.29 12.50
C ARG A 279 -11.64 2.29 13.85
N GLY A 280 -10.43 2.88 13.87
CA GLY A 280 -9.57 2.92 15.06
C GLY A 280 -8.75 1.65 15.33
N GLN A 281 -9.20 0.49 14.87
CA GLN A 281 -8.54 -0.81 15.05
C GLN A 281 -7.32 -0.99 14.12
N ARG A 282 -6.37 -1.83 14.54
CA ARG A 282 -5.20 -2.28 13.76
C ARG A 282 -5.49 -3.64 13.14
N LEU A 283 -5.69 -3.70 11.83
CA LEU A 283 -5.96 -4.94 11.09
C LEU A 283 -4.81 -5.28 10.12
N PRO A 284 -4.57 -6.58 9.80
CA PRO A 284 -3.58 -6.94 8.79
C PRO A 284 -3.98 -6.44 7.40
N LEU A 285 -2.98 -6.11 6.58
CA LEU A 285 -3.15 -5.54 5.24
C LEU A 285 -3.76 -6.58 4.27
N SER A 286 -4.69 -6.15 3.43
CA SER A 286 -5.31 -6.97 2.36
C SER A 286 -5.81 -6.06 1.25
N ASN A 287 -5.76 -6.50 -0.01
CA ASN A 287 -6.18 -5.73 -1.19
C ASN A 287 -7.62 -5.21 -1.04
N GLU A 288 -8.57 -6.02 -0.54
CA GLU A 288 -9.95 -5.58 -0.30
C GLU A 288 -10.05 -4.42 0.70
N ARG A 289 -9.17 -4.38 1.71
CA ARG A 289 -9.13 -3.34 2.73
C ARG A 289 -8.47 -2.06 2.20
N ILE A 290 -7.52 -2.20 1.27
CA ILE A 290 -6.94 -1.09 0.50
C ILE A 290 -8.02 -0.50 -0.40
N GLN A 291 -8.55 -1.28 -1.35
CA GLN A 291 -9.57 -0.86 -2.32
C GLN A 291 -10.78 -0.18 -1.64
N ARG A 292 -11.32 -0.75 -0.55
CA ARG A 292 -12.47 -0.18 0.17
C ARG A 292 -12.22 1.20 0.78
N ARG A 293 -10.97 1.57 1.07
CA ARG A 293 -10.63 2.86 1.70
C ARG A 293 -9.91 3.84 0.78
N LEU A 294 -9.02 3.33 -0.07
CA LEU A 294 -8.14 4.10 -0.97
C LEU A 294 -8.49 3.96 -2.46
N GLY A 295 -9.43 3.10 -2.85
CA GLY A 295 -9.84 2.94 -4.26
C GLY A 295 -10.37 4.23 -4.89
N ARG A 296 -10.92 5.16 -4.09
CA ARG A 296 -11.30 6.52 -4.52
C ARG A 296 -10.12 7.36 -5.04
N PHE A 297 -8.90 6.94 -4.74
CA PHE A 297 -7.64 7.58 -5.13
C PHE A 297 -6.88 6.76 -6.19
N GLY A 298 -7.52 5.77 -6.82
CA GLY A 298 -6.89 4.83 -7.76
C GLY A 298 -6.03 3.73 -7.12
N ILE A 299 -5.81 3.76 -5.81
CA ILE A 299 -4.98 2.79 -5.09
C ILE A 299 -5.79 1.53 -4.79
N VAL A 300 -5.54 0.45 -5.55
CA VAL A 300 -6.32 -0.80 -5.48
C VAL A 300 -5.58 -1.88 -4.69
N CYS A 301 -4.28 -2.06 -4.94
CA CYS A 301 -3.49 -3.17 -4.42
C CYS A 301 -2.33 -2.75 -3.50
N VAL A 302 -1.69 -3.73 -2.86
CA VAL A 302 -0.48 -3.49 -2.04
C VAL A 302 0.64 -2.84 -2.85
N GLU A 303 0.81 -3.18 -4.13
CA GLU A 303 1.89 -2.62 -4.95
C GLU A 303 1.60 -1.18 -5.41
N ASP A 304 0.33 -0.80 -5.60
CA ASP A 304 -0.06 0.62 -5.78
C ASP A 304 0.26 1.42 -4.51
N LEU A 305 0.01 0.84 -3.33
CA LEU A 305 0.32 1.47 -2.05
C LEU A 305 1.84 1.59 -1.82
N VAL A 306 2.64 0.63 -2.30
CA VAL A 306 4.11 0.72 -2.33
C VAL A 306 4.55 1.85 -3.27
N HIS A 307 3.96 1.95 -4.46
CA HIS A 307 4.25 3.00 -5.45
C HIS A 307 3.96 4.39 -4.89
N GLU A 308 2.71 4.66 -4.48
CA GLU A 308 2.25 5.97 -4.00
C GLU A 308 3.11 6.50 -2.83
N ILE A 309 3.59 5.58 -1.98
CA ILE A 309 4.47 5.90 -0.86
C ILE A 309 5.90 6.19 -1.33
N TYR A 310 6.43 5.40 -2.27
CA TYR A 310 7.81 5.54 -2.76
C TYR A 310 8.02 6.75 -3.68
N THR A 311 7.10 6.99 -4.62
CA THR A 311 7.15 8.15 -5.53
C THR A 311 6.67 9.45 -4.86
N VAL A 312 5.99 9.33 -3.71
CA VAL A 312 5.38 10.44 -2.95
C VAL A 312 4.33 11.16 -3.79
N GLY A 313 3.35 10.38 -4.27
CA GLY A 313 2.24 10.86 -5.09
C GLY A 313 1.29 11.82 -4.36
N PRO A 314 0.28 12.37 -5.08
CA PRO A 314 -0.65 13.36 -4.53
C PRO A 314 -1.47 12.82 -3.34
N ASN A 315 -1.71 11.51 -3.30
CA ASN A 315 -2.48 10.79 -2.29
C ASN A 315 -1.59 10.15 -1.20
N PHE A 316 -0.31 10.56 -1.10
CA PHE A 316 0.60 10.14 -0.03
C PHE A 316 0.01 10.37 1.38
N LYS A 317 -0.71 11.49 1.61
CA LYS A 317 -1.31 11.83 2.92
C LYS A 317 -2.37 10.80 3.35
N PRO A 318 -3.41 10.47 2.55
CA PRO A 318 -4.33 9.38 2.89
C PRO A 318 -3.66 8.00 2.92
N ALA A 319 -2.69 7.71 2.04
CA ALA A 319 -1.95 6.43 2.04
C ALA A 319 -1.15 6.21 3.34
N SER A 320 -0.34 7.18 3.75
CA SER A 320 0.43 7.15 5.00
C SER A 320 -0.47 7.19 6.25
N SER A 321 -1.67 7.79 6.17
CA SER A 321 -2.67 7.79 7.26
C SER A 321 -3.45 6.48 7.37
N PHE A 322 -3.65 5.78 6.26
CA PHE A 322 -4.25 4.44 6.21
C PHE A 322 -3.35 3.37 6.84
N LEU A 323 -2.03 3.48 6.65
CA LEU A 323 -1.06 2.62 7.34
C LEU A 323 -1.02 2.92 8.84
N TRP A 324 -0.97 1.85 9.63
CA TRP A 324 -0.58 1.91 11.04
C TRP A 324 0.94 2.13 11.16
N ARG A 325 1.38 2.58 12.33
CA ARG A 325 2.80 2.64 12.72
C ARG A 325 3.44 1.26 12.50
N PHE A 326 4.59 1.18 11.82
CA PHE A 326 5.31 -0.08 11.70
C PHE A 326 5.88 -0.45 13.08
N LYS A 327 5.54 -1.62 13.62
CA LYS A 327 6.20 -2.17 14.81
C LYS A 327 7.38 -3.04 14.37
N LEU A 328 8.59 -2.51 14.51
CA LEU A 328 9.83 -3.19 14.15
C LEU A 328 10.44 -3.88 15.38
N ASN A 329 11.32 -4.86 15.14
CA ASN A 329 12.10 -5.49 16.21
C ASN A 329 13.32 -4.61 16.56
N ASN A 330 14.03 -4.97 17.63
CA ASN A 330 15.41 -4.51 17.79
C ASN A 330 16.27 -4.98 16.59
N PRO A 331 17.23 -4.19 16.12
CA PRO A 331 18.14 -4.61 15.06
C PRO A 331 18.98 -5.81 15.50
N THR A 332 19.14 -6.80 14.62
CA THR A 332 20.17 -7.85 14.78
C THR A 332 21.55 -7.21 14.91
N GLY A 333 22.32 -7.57 15.95
CA GLY A 333 23.59 -6.93 16.30
C GLY A 333 23.45 -5.65 17.14
N GLY A 334 22.24 -5.23 17.50
CA GLY A 334 21.98 -4.09 18.38
C GLY A 334 22.18 -2.72 17.73
N PHE A 335 22.26 -1.70 18.59
CA PHE A 335 22.63 -0.33 18.23
C PHE A 335 24.06 -0.07 18.74
N ARG A 336 24.86 0.70 18.01
CA ARG A 336 26.23 1.08 18.39
C ARG A 336 26.23 1.99 19.62
N LYS A 337 25.71 3.22 19.47
CA LYS A 337 25.61 4.25 20.52
C LYS A 337 24.41 5.14 20.24
N LYS A 338 23.29 4.86 20.92
CA LYS A 338 22.00 5.57 20.79
C LYS A 338 22.03 7.07 21.15
N GLY A 339 23.09 7.55 21.78
CA GLY A 339 23.26 8.92 22.27
C GLY A 339 24.34 9.72 21.54
N ARG A 340 24.84 9.23 20.41
CA ARG A 340 25.76 9.95 19.51
C ARG A 340 25.16 10.05 18.10
N HIS A 341 25.50 11.12 17.39
CA HIS A 341 25.02 11.33 16.02
C HIS A 341 25.64 10.29 15.08
N PHE A 342 25.00 10.01 13.94
CA PHE A 342 25.50 9.01 13.00
C PHE A 342 26.91 9.31 12.46
N VAL A 343 27.23 10.58 12.24
CA VAL A 343 28.57 11.05 11.80
C VAL A 343 29.65 10.71 12.84
N GLU A 344 29.32 10.76 14.13
CA GLU A 344 30.20 10.40 15.26
C GLU A 344 30.31 8.88 15.47
N GLY A 345 29.92 8.08 14.47
CA GLY A 345 29.82 6.62 14.54
C GLY A 345 28.61 6.09 15.30
N GLY A 346 27.74 6.96 15.84
CA GLY A 346 26.55 6.63 16.60
C GLY A 346 25.35 6.18 15.74
N ASP A 347 24.14 6.42 16.26
CA ASP A 347 22.90 5.91 15.65
C ASP A 347 21.79 6.91 15.38
N PHE A 348 21.80 8.08 16.01
CA PHE A 348 20.71 9.04 15.86
C PHE A 348 20.92 9.98 14.66
N GLY A 349 19.84 10.62 14.20
CA GLY A 349 19.84 11.60 13.11
C GLY A 349 19.65 11.00 11.72
N ASN A 350 20.07 11.76 10.69
CA ASN A 350 19.99 11.32 9.30
C ASN A 350 21.12 10.34 8.98
N ARG A 351 20.76 9.19 8.40
CA ARG A 351 21.68 8.13 7.97
C ARG A 351 21.59 7.88 6.47
N GLU A 352 20.88 8.75 5.74
CA GLU A 352 20.70 8.71 4.28
C GLU A 352 20.36 7.29 3.78
N ASN A 353 21.22 6.72 2.92
CA ASN A 353 21.08 5.38 2.36
C ASN A 353 21.40 4.26 3.37
N TYR A 354 22.19 4.51 4.41
CA TYR A 354 22.53 3.51 5.44
C TYR A 354 21.33 3.10 6.30
N ILE A 355 20.24 3.88 6.32
CA ILE A 355 18.97 3.47 6.93
C ILE A 355 18.50 2.11 6.37
N ASN A 356 18.81 1.79 5.11
CA ASN A 356 18.45 0.52 4.49
C ASN A 356 19.19 -0.68 5.10
N LYS A 357 20.42 -0.48 5.61
CA LYS A 357 21.17 -1.52 6.34
C LYS A 357 20.57 -1.78 7.71
N LEU A 358 20.20 -0.72 8.44
CA LEU A 358 19.49 -0.81 9.73
C LEU A 358 18.12 -1.49 9.57
N LEU A 359 17.31 -1.03 8.61
CA LEU A 359 15.97 -1.59 8.37
C LEU A 359 16.03 -3.05 7.91
N LYS A 360 17.08 -3.48 7.21
CA LYS A 360 17.29 -4.90 6.85
C LYS A 360 17.37 -5.81 8.08
N THR A 361 17.84 -5.32 9.24
CA THR A 361 17.98 -6.11 10.49
C THR A 361 16.83 -5.91 11.49
N MET A 362 15.88 -5.00 11.23
CA MET A 362 14.71 -4.73 12.10
C MET A 362 13.36 -5.29 11.57
N ILE A 363 13.32 -5.76 10.31
CA ILE A 363 12.13 -6.23 9.57
C ILE A 363 12.01 -7.75 9.58
#